data_AF-A0A087UWI8-F1
#
_entry.id   AF-A0A087UWI8-F1
#
_cell.length_a   1.000
_cell.length_b   1.000
_cell.length_c   1.000
_cell.angle_alpha   90.00
_cell.angle_beta   90.00
_cell.angle_gamma   90.00
#
_symmetry.space_group_name_H-M   'P 1'
#
loop_
_entity.id
_entity.type
_entity.pdbx_description
1 polymer ?
#
loop_
_entity_poly.entity_id
_entity_poly.type
_entity_poly.pdbx_seq_one_letter_code
_entity_poly.pdbx_strand_id
1 'polypeptide(L)'
;MRLVTRALLLLTTFSLVFLLFIGRCGLRLDEELRSTSSSSQFSNDFLQQSMSPDSYYLDLLHRREEEHRSEIKALKDEISSLKKKVSDLQKPFVDSVSVPIIEPQPKSHGDAESARSLECSEYLRKQVASAEIRHGVQLNNEYEIVPFTHFTFGRVYPVTLGLGKRVVEKPIGYKRKDLLEVFVRALDVINRDKKGKQRYTVDDFTEGLFRNEPTTGSHYELYFKEKNMSRVYHRVVLMRPFGPVQTLVNERVRTSKELINVILPLSGRIDIFRTFMDRFAKVAIKHDKKVFLTVVYFGDEGLHEVRVILTKISREAKFRNLKLLTLNETFSRGKGLQVGVQHWSKGDVLLFLCDVDIVFTSRFLERCRLNAAPAKKVYYPIVFSLYNPSLVYSLQGKETPSEADQLTISRDSGFWRDFGFGMTCQYRSDFMNVKGFDEDIVGWGGEDVMLYRKYVRSNLVVVRATDPGIFHMWHEKVCDPDLSVDQYRACLRSRALGEASHAQLGLLAFGDELKKHQSILASQSSSTVDGNVVDVIEKPSRAQLDHR
;
A
#
# COMPACT_ATOMS: atom_id res chain seq x y z
N MET A 1 -28.84 -54.78 20.02
CA MET A 1 -28.79 -55.13 18.58
C MET A 1 -29.54 -54.17 17.65
N ARG A 2 -30.79 -53.77 17.92
CA ARG A 2 -31.62 -52.95 16.99
C ARG A 2 -31.08 -51.55 16.61
N LEU A 3 -30.29 -50.90 17.48
CA LEU A 3 -29.69 -49.59 17.19
C LEU A 3 -28.51 -49.66 16.23
N VAL A 4 -27.68 -50.71 16.37
CA VAL A 4 -26.51 -50.93 15.51
C VAL A 4 -26.95 -51.27 14.09
N THR A 5 -28.03 -52.06 13.93
CA THR A 5 -28.58 -52.37 12.61
C THR A 5 -29.15 -51.13 11.91
N ARG A 6 -29.76 -50.21 12.65
CA ARG A 6 -30.28 -48.93 12.11
C ARG A 6 -29.15 -47.98 11.70
N ALA A 7 -28.07 -47.93 12.49
CA ALA A 7 -26.89 -47.14 12.15
C ALA A 7 -26.17 -47.68 10.90
N LEU A 8 -26.06 -49.01 10.77
CA LEU A 8 -25.47 -49.64 9.58
C LEU A 8 -26.32 -49.38 8.33
N LEU A 9 -27.64 -49.50 8.43
CA LEU A 9 -28.56 -49.17 7.34
C LEU A 9 -28.40 -47.71 6.91
N LEU A 10 -28.36 -46.77 7.84
CA LEU A 10 -28.15 -45.35 7.53
C LEU A 10 -26.81 -45.10 6.83
N LEU A 11 -25.71 -45.69 7.32
CA LEU A 11 -24.38 -45.56 6.69
C LEU A 11 -24.36 -46.14 5.27
N THR A 12 -24.98 -47.31 5.07
CA THR A 12 -25.06 -47.91 3.73
C THR A 12 -25.91 -47.07 2.77
N THR A 13 -27.03 -46.52 3.23
CA THR A 13 -27.87 -45.61 2.41
C THR A 13 -27.14 -44.32 2.04
N PHE A 14 -26.39 -43.73 2.98
CA PHE A 14 -25.62 -42.51 2.71
C PHE A 14 -24.49 -42.76 1.71
N SER A 15 -23.81 -43.90 1.81
CA SER A 15 -22.76 -44.30 0.87
C SER A 15 -23.31 -44.53 -0.54
N LEU A 16 -24.50 -45.14 -0.65
CA LEU A 16 -25.18 -45.36 -1.94
C LEU A 16 -25.64 -44.04 -2.59
N VAL A 17 -26.16 -43.11 -1.80
CA VAL A 17 -26.53 -41.76 -2.26
C VAL A 17 -25.29 -40.99 -2.73
N PHE A 18 -24.17 -41.09 -2.01
CA PHE A 18 -22.91 -40.45 -2.40
C PHE A 18 -22.35 -41.03 -3.71
N LEU A 19 -22.39 -42.35 -3.89
CA LEU A 19 -21.99 -43.01 -5.14
C LEU A 19 -22.89 -42.62 -6.33
N LEU A 20 -24.21 -42.48 -6.10
CA LEU A 20 -25.13 -41.97 -7.13
C LEU A 20 -24.87 -40.50 -7.47
N PHE A 21 -24.45 -39.69 -6.49
CA PHE A 21 -24.09 -38.29 -6.71
C PHE A 21 -22.79 -38.16 -7.52
N ILE A 22 -21.78 -38.99 -7.22
CA ILE A 22 -20.54 -39.07 -8.01
C ILE A 22 -20.83 -39.61 -9.42
N GLY A 23 -21.68 -40.63 -9.56
CA GLY A 23 -22.07 -41.15 -10.88
C GLY A 23 -22.80 -40.12 -11.74
N ARG A 24 -23.69 -39.31 -11.13
CA ARG A 24 -24.45 -38.27 -11.86
C ARG A 24 -23.65 -36.98 -12.13
N CYS A 25 -22.76 -36.57 -11.22
CA CYS A 25 -21.95 -35.36 -11.42
C CYS A 25 -20.65 -35.64 -12.20
N GLY A 26 -20.05 -36.83 -12.04
CA GLY A 26 -18.84 -37.24 -12.75
C GLY A 26 -19.05 -37.44 -14.25
N LEU A 27 -20.20 -37.98 -14.66
CA LEU A 27 -20.53 -38.14 -16.08
C LEU A 27 -20.81 -36.80 -16.78
N ARG A 28 -21.23 -35.77 -16.03
CA ARG A 28 -21.51 -34.44 -16.58
C ARG A 28 -20.24 -33.61 -16.83
N LEU A 29 -19.16 -33.90 -16.09
CA LEU A 29 -17.85 -33.26 -16.30
C LEU A 29 -17.15 -33.79 -17.56
N ASP A 30 -17.29 -35.10 -17.85
CA ASP A 30 -16.73 -35.71 -19.07
C ASP A 30 -17.44 -35.25 -20.35
N GLU A 31 -18.73 -34.90 -20.27
CA GLU A 31 -19.51 -34.37 -21.41
C GLU A 31 -19.15 -32.89 -21.71
N GLU A 32 -18.82 -32.09 -20.70
CA GLU A 32 -18.26 -30.74 -20.88
C GLU A 32 -16.82 -30.74 -21.42
N LEU A 33 -16.00 -31.75 -21.10
CA LEU A 33 -14.66 -31.92 -21.67
C LEU A 33 -14.65 -32.49 -23.10
N ARG A 34 -15.68 -33.26 -23.48
CA ARG A 34 -15.84 -33.74 -24.87
C ARG A 34 -16.41 -32.68 -25.82
N SER A 35 -17.28 -31.79 -25.32
CA SER A 35 -17.82 -30.68 -26.13
C SER A 35 -16.82 -29.55 -26.41
N THR A 36 -15.73 -29.47 -25.63
CA THR A 36 -14.61 -28.54 -25.87
C THR A 36 -13.53 -29.11 -26.81
N SER A 37 -13.55 -30.41 -27.09
CA SER A 37 -12.61 -31.05 -28.03
C SER A 37 -13.18 -31.25 -29.44
N SER A 38 -14.50 -31.08 -29.64
CA SER A 38 -15.18 -31.25 -30.93
C SER A 38 -15.16 -30.03 -31.87
N SER A 39 -14.47 -28.94 -31.53
CA SER A 39 -14.31 -27.76 -32.41
C SER A 39 -13.07 -27.80 -33.30
N SER A 40 -12.40 -28.96 -33.39
CA SER A 40 -11.11 -29.11 -34.09
C SER A 40 -11.11 -30.09 -35.27
N GLN A 41 -12.26 -30.29 -35.95
CA GLN A 41 -12.30 -31.04 -37.21
C GLN A 41 -13.39 -30.50 -38.14
N PHE A 42 -13.01 -29.57 -39.02
CA PHE A 42 -13.64 -29.45 -40.34
C PHE A 42 -12.58 -29.79 -41.39
N SER A 43 -12.59 -31.07 -41.71
CA SER A 43 -12.34 -31.75 -42.99
C SER A 43 -11.55 -31.02 -44.07
N ASN A 44 -10.44 -31.66 -44.44
CA ASN A 44 -9.92 -31.76 -45.80
C ASN A 44 -11.05 -32.12 -46.77
N ASP A 45 -11.45 -31.15 -47.60
CA ASP A 45 -11.98 -31.45 -48.93
C ASP A 45 -11.78 -30.20 -49.79
N PHE A 46 -10.82 -30.24 -50.71
CA PHE A 46 -10.91 -29.70 -52.08
C PHE A 46 -9.57 -29.85 -52.77
N LEU A 47 -9.50 -30.85 -53.63
CA LEU A 47 -8.52 -30.94 -54.70
C LEU A 47 -8.76 -29.79 -55.70
N GLN A 48 -7.63 -29.21 -56.15
CA GLN A 48 -7.40 -28.75 -57.51
C GLN A 48 -7.99 -27.38 -57.93
N GLN A 49 -7.26 -26.31 -57.58
CA GLN A 49 -6.97 -25.27 -58.57
C GLN A 49 -5.61 -24.63 -58.29
N SER A 50 -4.69 -24.78 -59.24
CA SER A 50 -3.35 -24.19 -59.20
C SER A 50 -3.44 -22.66 -59.32
N MET A 51 -3.27 -21.95 -58.22
CA MET A 51 -2.96 -20.52 -58.22
C MET A 51 -1.64 -20.30 -57.50
N SER A 52 -0.79 -19.41 -58.02
CA SER A 52 0.50 -19.11 -57.41
C SER A 52 0.31 -18.52 -56.01
N PRO A 53 1.21 -18.78 -55.04
CA PRO A 53 1.10 -18.28 -53.67
C PRO A 53 0.89 -16.76 -53.58
N ASP A 54 1.46 -16.02 -54.53
CA ASP A 54 1.34 -14.56 -54.62
C ASP A 54 -0.08 -14.11 -54.95
N SER A 55 -0.82 -14.85 -55.79
CA SER A 55 -2.18 -14.49 -56.19
C SER A 55 -3.21 -14.71 -55.08
N TYR A 56 -3.00 -15.73 -54.25
CA TYR A 56 -3.86 -16.00 -53.08
C TYR A 56 -3.65 -14.95 -51.98
N TYR A 57 -2.39 -14.53 -51.77
CA TYR A 57 -2.06 -13.49 -50.80
C TYR A 57 -2.61 -12.11 -51.24
N LEU A 58 -2.59 -11.81 -52.54
CA LEU A 58 -3.20 -10.61 -53.10
C LEU A 58 -4.74 -10.57 -52.93
N ASP A 59 -5.44 -11.70 -53.12
CA ASP A 59 -6.90 -11.77 -52.90
C ASP A 59 -7.27 -11.56 -51.42
N LEU A 60 -6.47 -12.12 -50.50
CA LEU A 60 -6.63 -11.92 -49.05
C LEU A 60 -6.42 -10.46 -48.64
N LEU A 61 -5.43 -9.77 -49.22
CA LEU A 61 -5.20 -8.35 -48.97
C LEU A 61 -6.35 -7.50 -49.52
N HIS A 62 -6.86 -7.82 -50.72
CA HIS A 62 -7.97 -7.09 -51.32
C HIS A 62 -9.27 -7.23 -50.51
N ARG A 63 -9.58 -8.44 -50.02
CA ARG A 63 -10.73 -8.66 -49.12
C ARG A 63 -10.59 -7.88 -47.81
N ARG A 64 -9.38 -7.84 -47.23
CA ARG A 64 -9.13 -7.10 -45.99
C ARG A 64 -9.24 -5.59 -46.20
N GLU A 65 -8.81 -5.09 -47.35
CA GLU A 65 -9.01 -3.69 -47.73
C GLU A 65 -10.49 -3.35 -47.95
N GLU A 66 -11.28 -4.26 -48.52
CA GLU A 66 -12.73 -4.08 -48.68
C GLU A 66 -13.47 -4.10 -47.33
N GLU A 67 -13.10 -5.00 -46.42
CA GLU A 67 -13.61 -5.04 -45.05
C GLU A 67 -13.30 -3.74 -44.31
N HIS A 68 -12.04 -3.28 -44.35
CA HIS A 68 -11.63 -2.01 -43.74
C HIS A 68 -12.34 -0.82 -44.37
N ARG A 69 -12.58 -0.84 -45.69
CA ARG A 69 -13.32 0.22 -46.40
C ARG A 69 -14.79 0.25 -45.98
N SER A 70 -15.39 -0.92 -45.78
CA SER A 70 -16.76 -1.06 -45.28
C SER A 70 -16.88 -0.55 -43.84
N GLU A 71 -15.93 -0.90 -42.97
CA GLU A 71 -15.88 -0.46 -41.58
C GLU A 71 -15.65 1.05 -41.45
N ILE A 72 -14.75 1.63 -42.27
CA ILE A 72 -14.54 3.08 -42.35
C ILE A 72 -15.83 3.79 -42.81
N LYS A 73 -16.58 3.20 -43.74
CA LYS A 73 -17.86 3.77 -44.19
C LYS A 73 -18.90 3.74 -43.08
N ALA A 74 -19.06 2.61 -42.39
CA ALA A 74 -19.97 2.47 -41.25
C ALA A 74 -19.65 3.47 -40.13
N LEU A 75 -18.37 3.62 -39.78
CA LEU A 75 -17.93 4.58 -38.77
C LEU A 75 -18.13 6.04 -39.20
N LYS A 76 -17.94 6.36 -40.49
CA LYS A 76 -18.25 7.70 -41.02
C LYS A 76 -19.74 8.02 -40.94
N ASP A 77 -20.60 7.05 -41.25
CA ASP A 77 -22.05 7.21 -41.17
C ASP A 77 -22.50 7.40 -39.71
N GLU A 78 -21.89 6.65 -38.77
CA GLU A 78 -22.12 6.80 -37.33
C GLU A 78 -21.66 8.17 -36.81
N ILE A 79 -20.47 8.63 -37.20
CA ILE A 79 -19.97 9.96 -36.85
C ILE A 79 -20.89 11.06 -37.41
N SER A 80 -21.40 10.89 -38.64
CA SER A 80 -22.35 11.84 -39.24
C SER A 80 -23.67 11.89 -38.45
N SER A 81 -24.21 10.73 -38.08
CA SER A 81 -25.40 10.60 -37.23
C SER A 81 -25.22 11.26 -35.87
N LEU A 82 -24.07 11.03 -35.22
CA LEU A 82 -23.73 11.62 -33.93
C LEU A 82 -23.52 13.13 -34.04
N LYS A 83 -22.86 13.63 -35.10
CA LYS A 83 -22.72 15.07 -35.34
C LYS A 83 -24.07 15.75 -35.55
N LYS A 84 -25.01 15.09 -36.24
CA LYS A 84 -26.38 15.58 -36.41
C LYS A 84 -27.10 15.67 -35.06
N LYS A 85 -27.02 14.62 -34.22
CA LYS A 85 -27.56 14.63 -32.85
C LYS A 85 -26.95 15.74 -31.98
N VAL A 86 -25.64 15.98 -32.08
CA VAL A 86 -24.96 17.05 -31.34
C VAL A 86 -25.39 18.44 -31.86
N SER A 87 -25.55 18.60 -33.17
CA SER A 87 -26.04 19.84 -33.77
C SER A 87 -27.50 20.13 -33.40
N ASP A 88 -28.34 19.09 -33.29
CA ASP A 88 -29.73 19.21 -32.85
C ASP A 88 -29.81 19.59 -31.36
N LEU A 89 -28.83 19.15 -30.54
CA LEU A 89 -28.69 19.53 -29.13
C LEU A 89 -28.03 20.90 -28.92
N GLN A 90 -27.42 21.51 -29.96
CA GLN A 90 -26.74 22.80 -29.89
C GLN A 90 -27.57 23.99 -30.41
N LYS A 91 -28.84 23.78 -30.82
CA LYS A 91 -29.74 24.91 -31.11
C LYS A 91 -30.08 25.67 -29.81
N PRO A 92 -30.02 27.02 -29.80
CA PRO A 92 -30.09 27.80 -28.58
C PRO A 92 -31.52 27.84 -28.05
N PHE A 93 -31.77 27.17 -26.92
CA PHE A 93 -32.89 27.48 -26.06
C PHE A 93 -32.45 28.60 -25.12
N VAL A 94 -32.87 29.82 -25.46
CA VAL A 94 -32.87 30.97 -24.56
C VAL A 94 -34.00 30.71 -23.56
N ASP A 95 -33.65 30.39 -22.32
CA ASP A 95 -34.19 31.07 -21.14
C ASP A 95 -33.54 30.57 -19.84
N SER A 96 -33.34 31.52 -18.94
CA SER A 96 -32.79 31.39 -17.61
C SER A 96 -33.61 30.47 -16.71
N VAL A 97 -33.05 29.34 -16.27
CA VAL A 97 -33.56 28.61 -15.10
C VAL A 97 -32.38 28.06 -14.28
N SER A 98 -32.32 28.53 -13.05
CA SER A 98 -31.60 27.94 -11.92
C SER A 98 -31.71 26.42 -11.90
N VAL A 99 -30.58 25.70 -11.85
CA VAL A 99 -30.58 24.24 -11.67
C VAL A 99 -31.09 23.92 -10.26
N PRO A 100 -32.29 23.35 -10.10
CA PRO A 100 -32.74 22.85 -8.82
C PRO A 100 -32.05 21.52 -8.55
N ILE A 101 -31.90 21.24 -7.27
CA ILE A 101 -31.67 19.91 -6.73
C ILE A 101 -32.70 18.98 -7.38
N ILE A 102 -32.25 17.92 -8.06
CA ILE A 102 -33.15 16.89 -8.57
C ILE A 102 -33.65 16.10 -7.36
N GLU A 103 -34.77 16.55 -6.81
CA GLU A 103 -35.80 15.63 -6.33
C GLU A 103 -36.53 15.08 -7.57
N PRO A 104 -36.78 13.76 -7.65
CA PRO A 104 -37.48 13.20 -8.79
C PRO A 104 -38.97 13.59 -8.74
N GLN A 105 -39.41 14.43 -9.68
CA GLN A 105 -40.84 14.61 -9.97
C GLN A 105 -41.33 13.46 -10.86
N PRO A 106 -42.51 12.88 -10.58
CA PRO A 106 -42.97 11.63 -11.18
C PRO A 106 -43.50 11.88 -12.59
N LYS A 107 -42.88 11.25 -13.59
CA LYS A 107 -43.54 11.02 -14.88
C LYS A 107 -44.47 9.81 -14.71
N SER A 108 -45.72 9.98 -15.11
CA SER A 108 -46.83 9.05 -14.97
C SER A 108 -46.71 7.82 -15.88
N HIS A 109 -45.64 7.06 -15.71
CA HIS A 109 -45.53 5.68 -16.15
C HIS A 109 -44.78 4.89 -15.08
N GLY A 110 -45.55 4.21 -14.22
CA GLY A 110 -45.07 3.10 -13.39
C GLY A 110 -44.65 3.48 -11.96
N ASP A 111 -45.57 3.36 -11.00
CA ASP A 111 -45.30 3.43 -9.56
C ASP A 111 -44.14 2.51 -9.10
N ALA A 112 -43.81 1.48 -9.88
CA ALA A 112 -42.69 0.57 -9.65
C ALA A 112 -41.29 1.16 -9.92
N GLU A 113 -41.15 2.12 -10.84
CA GLU A 113 -39.84 2.70 -11.20
C GLU A 113 -39.39 3.77 -10.19
N SER A 114 -40.35 4.56 -9.70
CA SER A 114 -40.16 5.50 -8.57
C SER A 114 -39.79 4.76 -7.29
N ALA A 115 -40.50 3.67 -6.96
CA ALA A 115 -40.22 2.84 -5.79
C ALA A 115 -38.81 2.21 -5.82
N ARG A 116 -38.37 1.70 -6.98
CA ARG A 116 -37.00 1.16 -7.17
C ARG A 116 -35.91 2.22 -7.06
N SER A 117 -36.16 3.42 -7.56
CA SER A 117 -35.22 4.55 -7.41
C SER A 117 -35.07 4.96 -5.95
N LEU A 118 -36.16 4.99 -5.19
CA LEU A 118 -36.16 5.24 -3.75
C LEU A 118 -35.39 4.16 -3.00
N GLU A 119 -35.69 2.87 -3.24
CA GLU A 119 -35.00 1.74 -2.61
C GLU A 119 -33.48 1.74 -2.88
N CYS A 120 -33.07 2.04 -4.12
CA CYS A 120 -31.65 2.17 -4.47
C CYS A 120 -31.00 3.34 -3.71
N SER A 121 -31.66 4.50 -3.65
CA SER A 121 -31.14 5.67 -2.92
C SER A 121 -31.00 5.40 -1.42
N GLU A 122 -31.95 4.68 -0.81
CA GLU A 122 -31.90 4.27 0.59
C GLU A 122 -30.78 3.28 0.85
N TYR A 123 -30.59 2.30 -0.04
CA TYR A 123 -29.47 1.37 0.01
C TYR A 123 -28.12 2.09 -0.01
N LEU A 124 -27.93 3.03 -0.96
CA LEU A 124 -26.71 3.83 -1.05
C LEU A 124 -26.48 4.64 0.24
N ARG A 125 -27.53 5.27 0.77
CA ARG A 125 -27.45 6.04 2.03
C ARG A 125 -27.08 5.15 3.21
N LYS A 126 -27.66 3.95 3.30
CA LYS A 126 -27.35 2.96 4.34
C LYS A 126 -25.89 2.51 4.25
N GLN A 127 -25.41 2.20 3.05
CA GLN A 127 -24.02 1.79 2.83
C GLN A 127 -23.02 2.87 3.22
N VAL A 128 -23.28 4.11 2.84
CA VAL A 128 -22.46 5.26 3.24
C VAL A 128 -22.48 5.49 4.74
N ALA A 129 -23.64 5.30 5.39
CA ALA A 129 -23.76 5.45 6.84
C ALA A 129 -23.03 4.34 7.62
N SER A 130 -22.97 3.11 7.08
CA SER A 130 -22.23 2.00 7.70
C SER A 130 -20.72 2.03 7.46
N ALA A 131 -20.25 2.83 6.48
CA ALA A 131 -18.84 2.90 6.15
C ALA A 131 -18.02 3.65 7.22
N GLU A 132 -16.84 3.13 7.55
CA GLU A 132 -15.91 3.70 8.53
C GLU A 132 -15.18 4.93 7.93
N ILE A 133 -15.94 6.00 7.68
CA ILE A 133 -15.47 7.23 7.02
C ILE A 133 -15.56 8.42 7.96
N ARG A 134 -16.68 8.57 8.66
CA ARG A 134 -16.93 9.70 9.59
C ARG A 134 -16.52 9.40 11.02
N HIS A 135 -16.61 8.14 11.42
CA HIS A 135 -16.25 7.65 12.75
C HIS A 135 -15.57 6.28 12.62
N GLY A 136 -14.72 5.94 13.59
CA GLY A 136 -14.16 4.59 13.70
C GLY A 136 -15.24 3.59 14.08
N VAL A 137 -14.93 2.32 13.87
CA VAL A 137 -15.72 1.18 14.34
C VAL A 137 -14.83 0.38 15.28
N GLN A 138 -15.37 -0.06 16.42
CA GLN A 138 -14.64 -0.95 17.30
C GLN A 138 -14.56 -2.33 16.66
N LEU A 139 -13.35 -2.81 16.46
CA LEU A 139 -13.07 -4.12 15.88
C LEU A 139 -12.49 -5.06 16.94
N ASN A 140 -12.66 -6.37 16.76
CA ASN A 140 -12.25 -7.33 17.79
C ASN A 140 -10.71 -7.44 17.89
N ASN A 141 -10.04 -7.40 16.74
CA ASN A 141 -8.60 -7.56 16.61
C ASN A 141 -8.08 -6.94 15.30
N GLU A 142 -6.75 -6.90 15.18
CA GLU A 142 -6.02 -6.33 14.05
C GLU A 142 -6.32 -6.94 12.68
N TYR A 143 -6.83 -8.18 12.63
CA TYR A 143 -7.11 -8.89 11.37
C TYR A 143 -8.41 -8.44 10.69
N GLU A 144 -9.26 -7.70 11.40
CA GLU A 144 -10.48 -7.10 10.84
C GLU A 144 -10.19 -5.76 10.12
N ILE A 145 -9.00 -5.18 10.31
CA ILE A 145 -8.62 -3.93 9.67
C ILE A 145 -8.38 -4.16 8.18
N VAL A 146 -9.12 -3.43 7.34
CA VAL A 146 -8.84 -3.32 5.91
C VAL A 146 -7.91 -2.14 5.67
N PRO A 147 -6.63 -2.37 5.30
CA PRO A 147 -5.67 -1.29 5.11
C PRO A 147 -5.91 -0.54 3.80
N PHE A 148 -5.55 0.74 3.80
CA PHE A 148 -5.49 1.57 2.62
C PHE A 148 -4.27 1.25 1.76
N THR A 149 -4.48 1.27 0.46
CA THR A 149 -3.44 1.28 -0.56
C THR A 149 -3.15 2.72 -0.95
N HIS A 150 -1.89 3.12 -0.89
CA HIS A 150 -1.46 4.44 -1.33
C HIS A 150 -1.31 4.49 -2.86
N PHE A 151 -1.68 5.62 -3.45
CA PHE A 151 -1.46 5.86 -4.87
C PHE A 151 -1.13 7.31 -5.19
N THR A 152 -0.47 7.45 -6.33
CA THR A 152 -0.28 8.69 -7.08
C THR A 152 -0.89 8.48 -8.47
N PHE A 153 -0.88 9.51 -9.32
CA PHE A 153 -1.47 9.40 -10.65
C PHE A 153 -0.88 8.24 -11.49
N GLY A 154 0.42 7.97 -11.32
CA GLY A 154 1.13 6.97 -12.11
C GLY A 154 1.57 5.71 -11.35
N ARG A 155 1.37 5.65 -10.03
CA ARG A 155 1.87 4.54 -9.19
C ARG A 155 0.86 4.15 -8.11
N VAL A 156 0.76 2.86 -7.85
CA VAL A 156 0.01 2.24 -6.75
C VAL A 156 0.99 1.45 -5.90
N TYR A 157 0.88 1.56 -4.58
CA TYR A 157 1.73 0.85 -3.61
C TYR A 157 0.86 -0.17 -2.87
N PRO A 158 0.67 -1.38 -3.43
CA PRO A 158 -0.27 -2.34 -2.87
C PRO A 158 0.22 -2.88 -1.52
N VAL A 159 -0.71 -3.05 -0.59
CA VAL A 159 -0.48 -3.82 0.64
C VAL A 159 -0.38 -5.31 0.30
N THR A 160 -1.36 -5.83 -0.46
CA THR A 160 -1.41 -7.22 -0.91
C THR A 160 -0.84 -7.33 -2.32
N LEU A 161 0.29 -8.03 -2.48
CA LEU A 161 1.09 -7.99 -3.70
C LEU A 161 0.56 -8.86 -4.87
N GLY A 162 -0.53 -9.60 -4.67
CA GLY A 162 -1.10 -10.52 -5.66
C GLY A 162 -0.09 -11.52 -6.24
N LEU A 163 -0.37 -12.03 -7.44
CA LEU A 163 0.51 -13.00 -8.13
C LEU A 163 1.84 -12.40 -8.58
N GLY A 164 1.84 -11.12 -8.97
CA GLY A 164 3.03 -10.44 -9.48
C GLY A 164 4.08 -10.09 -8.42
N LYS A 165 3.72 -10.18 -7.14
CA LYS A 165 4.55 -9.79 -5.99
C LYS A 165 5.20 -8.40 -6.14
N ARG A 166 4.53 -7.47 -6.82
CA ARG A 166 5.06 -6.13 -7.12
C ARG A 166 4.73 -5.18 -5.98
N VAL A 167 5.76 -4.66 -5.32
CA VAL A 167 5.63 -3.68 -4.23
C VAL A 167 5.26 -2.28 -4.71
N VAL A 168 5.39 -2.01 -6.01
CA VAL A 168 4.91 -0.80 -6.68
C VAL A 168 4.44 -1.15 -8.09
N GLU A 169 3.31 -0.61 -8.50
CA GLU A 169 2.64 -0.94 -9.75
C GLU A 169 2.22 0.32 -10.51
N LYS A 170 2.20 0.27 -11.85
CA LYS A 170 1.43 1.23 -12.63
C LYS A 170 -0.05 0.80 -12.61
N PRO A 171 -1.01 1.72 -12.42
CA PRO A 171 -2.42 1.37 -12.53
C PRO A 171 -2.73 0.99 -13.99
N ILE A 172 -3.21 -0.25 -14.20
CA ILE A 172 -3.58 -0.81 -15.50
C ILE A 172 -4.99 -1.44 -15.43
N GLY A 173 -5.60 -1.69 -16.59
CA GLY A 173 -6.89 -2.38 -16.70
C GLY A 173 -7.99 -1.73 -15.86
N TYR A 174 -8.75 -2.55 -15.13
CA TYR A 174 -9.87 -2.09 -14.29
C TYR A 174 -9.42 -1.09 -13.21
N LYS A 175 -8.24 -1.29 -12.60
CA LYS A 175 -7.70 -0.40 -11.56
C LYS A 175 -7.45 1.01 -12.11
N ARG A 176 -6.94 1.12 -13.34
CA ARG A 176 -6.76 2.41 -14.01
C ARG A 176 -8.10 3.09 -14.31
N LYS A 177 -9.05 2.34 -14.88
CA LYS A 177 -10.39 2.86 -15.21
C LYS A 177 -11.07 3.40 -13.95
N ASP A 178 -11.02 2.62 -12.88
CA ASP A 178 -11.57 2.98 -11.58
C ASP A 178 -10.95 4.27 -11.01
N LEU A 179 -9.63 4.31 -10.84
CA LEU A 179 -8.95 5.48 -10.28
C LEU A 179 -9.15 6.73 -11.14
N LEU A 180 -9.23 6.60 -12.47
CA LEU A 180 -9.52 7.72 -13.36
C LEU A 180 -10.95 8.26 -13.18
N GLU A 181 -11.95 7.39 -13.04
CA GLU A 181 -13.33 7.81 -12.78
C GLU A 181 -13.43 8.60 -11.48
N VAL A 182 -12.86 8.07 -10.40
CA VAL A 182 -12.79 8.71 -9.09
C VAL A 182 -12.04 10.04 -9.17
N PHE A 183 -10.93 10.07 -9.92
CA PHE A 183 -10.11 11.27 -10.10
C PHE A 183 -10.86 12.38 -10.86
N VAL A 184 -11.53 12.05 -11.96
CA VAL A 184 -12.36 12.99 -12.73
C VAL A 184 -13.48 13.52 -11.85
N ARG A 185 -14.17 12.63 -11.12
CA ARG A 185 -15.24 13.03 -10.19
C ARG A 185 -14.73 13.99 -9.12
N ALA A 186 -13.55 13.76 -8.57
CA ALA A 186 -12.94 14.66 -7.60
C ALA A 186 -12.65 16.04 -8.21
N LEU A 187 -12.11 16.09 -9.43
CA LEU A 187 -11.86 17.34 -10.16
C LEU A 187 -13.15 18.10 -10.52
N ASP A 188 -14.24 17.42 -10.82
CA ASP A 188 -15.53 18.05 -11.09
C ASP A 188 -16.09 18.71 -9.83
N VAL A 189 -16.02 18.00 -8.70
CA VAL A 189 -16.52 18.48 -7.40
C VAL A 189 -15.72 19.69 -6.91
N ILE A 190 -14.39 19.60 -6.94
CA ILE A 190 -13.52 20.67 -6.43
C ILE A 190 -13.56 21.93 -7.30
N ASN A 191 -13.85 21.78 -8.59
CA ASN A 191 -13.88 22.87 -9.56
C ASN A 191 -15.28 23.40 -9.88
N ARG A 192 -16.34 22.89 -9.24
CA ARG A 192 -17.73 23.26 -9.52
C ARG A 192 -17.93 24.78 -9.60
N ASP A 193 -17.35 25.50 -8.63
CA ASP A 193 -17.48 26.95 -8.51
C ASP A 193 -16.21 27.71 -8.93
N LYS A 194 -15.19 27.02 -9.47
CA LYS A 194 -13.89 27.60 -9.83
C LYS A 194 -13.76 27.84 -11.33
N LYS A 195 -13.30 29.04 -11.69
CA LYS A 195 -13.10 29.47 -13.09
C LYS A 195 -11.63 29.79 -13.39
N GLY A 196 -11.23 29.59 -14.65
CA GLY A 196 -9.90 29.94 -15.15
C GLY A 196 -8.74 29.35 -14.34
N LYS A 197 -7.75 30.19 -14.00
CA LYS A 197 -6.50 29.79 -13.33
C LYS A 197 -6.69 29.20 -11.92
N GLN A 198 -7.85 29.46 -11.28
CA GLN A 198 -8.18 28.93 -9.96
C GLN A 198 -8.58 27.45 -9.98
N ARG A 199 -8.84 26.88 -11.17
CA ARG A 199 -9.19 25.46 -11.30
C ARG A 199 -8.00 24.57 -10.92
N TYR A 200 -8.32 23.53 -10.17
CA TYR A 200 -7.45 22.40 -9.91
C TYR A 200 -7.30 21.55 -11.17
N THR A 201 -6.10 21.04 -11.37
CA THR A 201 -5.67 20.23 -12.51
C THR A 201 -4.96 18.98 -12.02
N VAL A 202 -4.49 18.15 -12.96
CA VAL A 202 -3.72 16.95 -12.64
C VAL A 202 -2.43 17.28 -11.87
N ASP A 203 -1.79 18.40 -12.19
CA ASP A 203 -0.54 18.83 -11.55
C ASP A 203 -0.71 19.22 -10.08
N ASP A 204 -1.94 19.57 -9.70
CA ASP A 204 -2.28 19.91 -8.32
C ASP A 204 -2.54 18.65 -7.47
N PHE A 205 -2.75 17.49 -8.08
CA PHE A 205 -2.95 16.23 -7.35
C PHE A 205 -1.65 15.76 -6.71
N THR A 206 -1.68 15.52 -5.39
CA THR A 206 -0.50 15.07 -4.66
C THR A 206 -0.49 13.57 -4.49
N GLU A 207 -1.56 13.02 -3.93
CA GLU A 207 -1.65 11.60 -3.58
C GLU A 207 -3.08 11.23 -3.18
N GLY A 208 -3.35 9.94 -3.13
CA GLY A 208 -4.57 9.41 -2.57
C GLY A 208 -4.38 8.09 -1.83
N LEU A 209 -5.40 7.74 -1.07
CA LEU A 209 -5.55 6.46 -0.38
C LEU A 209 -6.82 5.81 -0.89
N PHE A 210 -6.83 4.49 -1.07
CA PHE A 210 -8.07 3.77 -1.30
C PHE A 210 -8.07 2.42 -0.61
N ARG A 211 -9.26 1.92 -0.26
CA ARG A 211 -9.46 0.55 0.22
C ARG A 211 -10.78 -0.01 -0.31
N ASN A 212 -10.85 -1.33 -0.40
CA ASN A 212 -12.05 -2.04 -0.82
C ASN A 212 -12.58 -2.85 0.36
N GLU A 213 -13.70 -2.42 0.91
CA GLU A 213 -14.42 -3.13 1.97
C GLU A 213 -15.44 -4.09 1.34
N PRO A 214 -15.40 -5.40 1.67
CA PRO A 214 -16.33 -6.37 1.10
C PRO A 214 -17.81 -6.10 1.41
N THR A 215 -18.09 -5.35 2.48
CA THR A 215 -19.45 -5.09 2.96
C THR A 215 -20.03 -3.76 2.49
N THR A 216 -19.19 -2.74 2.28
CA THR A 216 -19.63 -1.38 1.97
C THR A 216 -19.18 -0.88 0.60
N GLY A 217 -18.12 -1.45 0.02
CA GLY A 217 -17.58 -1.07 -1.28
C GLY A 217 -16.24 -0.34 -1.18
N SER A 218 -15.94 0.49 -2.18
CA SER A 218 -14.62 1.12 -2.29
C SER A 218 -14.61 2.53 -1.71
N HIS A 219 -13.63 2.84 -0.88
CA HIS A 219 -13.43 4.16 -0.28
C HIS A 219 -12.15 4.79 -0.83
N TYR A 220 -12.21 6.08 -1.16
CA TYR A 220 -11.10 6.85 -1.72
C TYR A 220 -10.95 8.20 -1.00
N GLU A 221 -9.72 8.54 -0.62
CA GLU A 221 -9.33 9.87 -0.15
C GLU A 221 -8.32 10.47 -1.13
N LEU A 222 -8.59 11.67 -1.65
CA LEU A 222 -7.74 12.36 -2.61
C LEU A 222 -7.32 13.72 -2.05
N TYR A 223 -6.05 14.06 -2.22
CA TYR A 223 -5.49 15.33 -1.79
C TYR A 223 -4.97 16.13 -2.99
N PHE A 224 -5.37 17.38 -3.07
CA PHE A 224 -4.92 18.34 -4.07
C PHE A 224 -4.25 19.52 -3.37
N LYS A 225 -3.05 19.90 -3.78
CA LYS A 225 -2.32 21.02 -3.21
C LYS A 225 -2.90 22.34 -3.72
N GLU A 226 -3.16 23.28 -2.82
CA GLU A 226 -3.59 24.63 -3.21
C GLU A 226 -2.42 25.40 -3.83
N LYS A 227 -2.67 26.05 -4.98
CA LYS A 227 -1.67 26.84 -5.70
C LYS A 227 -1.17 27.99 -4.83
N ASN A 228 0.13 28.26 -4.89
CA ASN A 228 0.82 29.34 -4.16
C ASN A 228 0.70 29.28 -2.62
N MET A 229 0.21 28.18 -2.05
CA MET A 229 0.09 28.01 -0.60
C MET A 229 0.83 26.76 -0.15
N SER A 230 1.76 26.94 0.78
CA SER A 230 2.44 25.81 1.42
C SER A 230 1.53 25.19 2.47
N ARG A 231 1.51 23.86 2.57
CA ARG A 231 0.77 23.12 3.61
C ARG A 231 -0.73 23.41 3.64
N VAL A 232 -1.31 23.62 2.46
CA VAL A 232 -2.75 23.76 2.27
C VAL A 232 -3.18 22.83 1.16
N TYR A 233 -4.18 22.02 1.47
CA TYR A 233 -4.69 20.99 0.59
C TYR A 233 -6.21 21.08 0.53
N HIS A 234 -6.75 20.54 -0.53
CA HIS A 234 -8.15 20.26 -0.69
C HIS A 234 -8.34 18.76 -0.65
N ARG A 235 -9.10 18.27 0.33
CA ARG A 235 -9.37 16.86 0.52
C ARG A 235 -10.75 16.53 -0.02
N VAL A 236 -10.80 15.55 -0.92
CA VAL A 236 -12.05 15.00 -1.44
C VAL A 236 -12.14 13.54 -1.02
N VAL A 237 -13.22 13.18 -0.33
CA VAL A 237 -13.51 11.80 0.06
C VAL A 237 -14.68 11.28 -0.77
N LEU A 238 -14.44 10.19 -1.49
CA LEU A 238 -15.38 9.56 -2.40
C LEU A 238 -15.61 8.11 -1.97
N MET A 239 -16.81 7.60 -2.23
CA MET A 239 -17.15 6.20 -1.95
C MET A 239 -17.91 5.60 -3.13
N ARG A 240 -17.59 4.36 -3.50
CA ARG A 240 -18.34 3.55 -4.44
C ARG A 240 -19.07 2.42 -3.69
N PRO A 241 -20.32 2.65 -3.25
CA PRO A 241 -21.12 1.67 -2.51
C PRO A 241 -21.76 0.60 -3.42
N PHE A 242 -20.93 -0.22 -4.08
CA PHE A 242 -21.37 -1.19 -5.11
C PHE A 242 -22.29 -0.60 -6.19
N GLY A 243 -22.10 0.70 -6.48
CA GLY A 243 -22.94 1.50 -7.36
C GLY A 243 -22.18 2.72 -7.88
N PRO A 244 -22.86 3.84 -8.18
CA PRO A 244 -22.20 5.06 -8.64
C PRO A 244 -21.38 5.74 -7.53
N VAL A 245 -20.28 6.41 -7.92
CA VAL A 245 -19.39 7.11 -6.99
C VAL A 245 -20.11 8.29 -6.32
N GLN A 246 -20.18 8.24 -5.00
CA GLN A 246 -20.75 9.27 -4.13
C GLN A 246 -19.65 10.16 -3.55
N THR A 247 -19.94 11.46 -3.43
CA THR A 247 -19.05 12.43 -2.78
C THR A 247 -19.48 12.63 -1.34
N LEU A 248 -18.56 12.38 -0.40
CA LEU A 248 -18.86 12.40 1.02
C LEU A 248 -18.29 13.60 1.75
N VAL A 249 -17.06 13.99 1.40
CA VAL A 249 -16.37 15.14 1.98
C VAL A 249 -15.70 15.93 0.86
N ASN A 250 -15.82 17.25 0.95
CA ASN A 250 -15.17 18.20 0.06
C ASN A 250 -14.72 19.40 0.92
N GLU A 251 -13.48 19.38 1.41
CA GLU A 251 -13.02 20.36 2.39
C GLU A 251 -11.59 20.83 2.16
N ARG A 252 -11.29 22.00 2.72
CA ARG A 252 -9.93 22.55 2.71
C ARG A 252 -9.24 22.22 4.02
N VAL A 253 -8.07 21.59 3.93
CA VAL A 253 -7.24 21.16 5.06
C VAL A 253 -5.97 22.01 5.10
N ARG A 254 -5.58 22.47 6.29
CA ARG A 254 -4.33 23.23 6.50
C ARG A 254 -3.49 22.48 7.53
N THR A 255 -2.20 22.31 7.23
CA THR A 255 -1.23 21.57 8.06
C THR A 255 -0.05 22.45 8.50
N SER A 256 -0.23 23.77 8.39
CA SER A 256 0.78 24.81 8.67
C SER A 256 1.08 25.03 10.16
N LYS A 257 0.17 24.65 11.06
CA LYS A 257 0.26 24.90 12.51
C LYS A 257 0.65 23.64 13.30
N GLU A 258 0.59 22.49 12.66
CA GLU A 258 0.70 21.16 13.23
C GLU A 258 2.19 20.81 13.41
N LEU A 259 2.66 20.99 14.64
CA LEU A 259 3.98 20.55 15.10
C LEU A 259 3.97 19.02 15.28
N ILE A 260 4.97 18.34 14.73
CA ILE A 260 5.20 16.92 15.00
C ILE A 260 6.29 16.80 16.05
N ASN A 261 6.01 16.13 17.15
CA ASN A 261 7.01 15.71 18.12
C ASN A 261 7.45 14.27 17.82
N VAL A 262 8.67 14.11 17.33
CA VAL A 262 9.30 12.81 17.08
C VAL A 262 9.85 12.29 18.40
N ILE A 263 9.32 11.16 18.87
CA ILE A 263 9.79 10.49 20.08
C ILE A 263 10.72 9.36 19.67
N LEU A 264 11.97 9.44 20.12
CA LEU A 264 13.03 8.51 19.75
C LEU A 264 13.64 7.87 21.02
N PRO A 265 13.30 6.61 21.35
CA PRO A 265 14.00 5.86 22.38
C PRO A 265 15.36 5.40 21.83
N LEU A 266 16.41 5.48 22.64
CA LEU A 266 17.78 5.17 22.23
C LEU A 266 18.56 4.50 23.36
N SER A 267 19.35 3.48 23.02
CA SER A 267 20.38 2.90 23.88
C SER A 267 21.54 2.48 22.99
N GLY A 268 22.76 2.91 23.34
CA GLY A 268 23.94 2.71 22.50
C GLY A 268 23.74 3.23 21.07
N ARG A 269 24.26 2.50 20.08
CA ARG A 269 24.10 2.75 18.63
C ARG A 269 24.39 4.19 18.20
N ILE A 270 25.41 4.79 18.82
CA ILE A 270 25.76 6.22 18.63
C ILE A 270 26.06 6.56 17.18
N ASP A 271 26.69 5.65 16.43
CA ASP A 271 26.99 5.87 15.01
C ASP A 271 25.73 5.94 14.16
N ILE A 272 24.76 5.07 14.43
CA ILE A 272 23.46 5.08 13.74
C ILE A 272 22.67 6.33 14.14
N PHE A 273 22.73 6.74 15.40
CA PHE A 273 22.14 8.00 15.86
C PHE A 273 22.76 9.22 15.18
N ARG A 274 24.08 9.23 14.94
CA ARG A 274 24.75 10.30 14.19
C ARG A 274 24.19 10.41 12.77
N THR A 275 24.09 9.28 12.07
CA THR A 275 23.50 9.21 10.73
C THR A 275 22.03 9.65 10.73
N PHE A 276 21.25 9.23 11.73
CA PHE A 276 19.88 9.67 11.93
C PHE A 276 19.81 11.20 12.08
N MET A 277 20.66 11.80 12.92
CA MET A 277 20.67 13.25 13.14
C MET A 277 21.07 14.04 11.90
N ASP A 278 21.99 13.54 11.08
CA ASP A 278 22.33 14.16 9.80
C ASP A 278 21.15 14.18 8.83
N ARG A 279 20.40 13.07 8.76
CA ARG A 279 19.17 12.97 7.96
C ARG A 279 18.06 13.85 8.53
N PHE A 280 17.87 13.85 9.86
CA PHE A 280 16.90 14.67 10.57
C PHE A 280 17.17 16.16 10.31
N ALA A 281 18.44 16.59 10.32
CA ALA A 281 18.79 17.97 10.01
C ALA A 281 18.43 18.35 8.56
N LYS A 282 18.68 17.47 7.59
CA LYS A 282 18.33 17.70 6.19
C LYS A 282 16.80 17.74 6.00
N VAL A 283 16.08 16.72 6.44
CA VAL A 283 14.65 16.56 6.16
C VAL A 283 13.78 17.38 7.11
N ALA A 284 13.98 17.23 8.41
CA ALA A 284 13.08 17.76 9.41
C ALA A 284 13.39 19.22 9.73
N ILE A 285 14.66 19.57 9.92
CA ILE A 285 15.07 20.94 10.27
C ILE A 285 15.08 21.87 9.05
N LYS A 286 15.75 21.48 7.95
CA LYS A 286 15.89 22.36 6.77
C LYS A 286 14.63 22.41 5.90
N HIS A 287 13.98 21.26 5.62
CA HIS A 287 12.82 21.21 4.73
C HIS A 287 11.48 21.35 5.45
N ASP A 288 11.18 20.53 6.46
CA ASP A 288 9.87 20.53 7.12
C ASP A 288 9.66 21.77 8.02
N LYS A 289 10.62 22.06 8.93
CA LYS A 289 10.63 23.20 9.87
C LYS A 289 9.54 23.20 10.96
N LYS A 290 8.62 22.22 10.98
CA LYS A 290 7.53 22.09 11.97
C LYS A 290 7.66 20.77 12.71
N VAL A 291 8.85 20.56 13.27
CA VAL A 291 9.22 19.38 14.04
C VAL A 291 9.83 19.75 15.39
N PHE A 292 9.65 18.84 16.33
CA PHE A 292 10.32 18.75 17.61
C PHE A 292 10.89 17.33 17.74
N LEU A 293 12.04 17.18 18.38
CA LEU A 293 12.63 15.87 18.65
C LEU A 293 12.84 15.68 20.15
N THR A 294 12.21 14.66 20.70
CA THR A 294 12.46 14.16 22.06
C THR A 294 13.23 12.85 21.96
N VAL A 295 14.49 12.87 22.41
CA VAL A 295 15.32 11.67 22.55
C VAL A 295 15.22 11.17 23.99
N VAL A 296 14.90 9.89 24.16
CA VAL A 296 14.85 9.21 25.47
C VAL A 296 15.99 8.20 25.51
N TYR A 297 17.05 8.55 26.22
CA TYR A 297 18.29 7.78 26.28
C TYR A 297 18.32 6.85 27.49
N PHE A 298 18.71 5.60 27.31
CA PHE A 298 18.85 4.59 28.36
C PHE A 298 20.32 4.30 28.67
N GLY A 299 20.68 4.40 29.94
CA GLY A 299 22.04 4.15 30.46
C GLY A 299 22.95 5.37 30.38
N ASP A 300 24.17 5.20 30.88
CA ASP A 300 25.22 6.25 30.93
C ASP A 300 26.25 6.11 29.81
N GLU A 301 26.54 4.89 29.35
CA GLU A 301 27.47 4.62 28.26
C GLU A 301 26.99 5.32 26.98
N GLY A 302 27.84 6.11 26.32
CA GLY A 302 27.49 6.84 25.09
C GLY A 302 26.65 8.12 25.27
N LEU A 303 26.20 8.42 26.50
CA LEU A 303 25.34 9.58 26.78
C LEU A 303 26.05 10.92 26.50
N HIS A 304 27.36 10.99 26.77
CA HIS A 304 28.15 12.19 26.51
C HIS A 304 28.16 12.51 25.01
N GLU A 305 28.38 11.51 24.17
CA GLU A 305 28.42 11.60 22.72
C GLU A 305 27.06 12.03 22.16
N VAL A 306 25.95 11.48 22.69
CA VAL A 306 24.59 11.94 22.34
C VAL A 306 24.43 13.43 22.64
N ARG A 307 24.86 13.89 23.83
CA ARG A 307 24.80 15.33 24.19
C ARG A 307 25.63 16.19 23.24
N VAL A 308 26.82 15.72 22.85
CA VAL A 308 27.68 16.42 21.89
C VAL A 308 27.00 16.51 20.52
N ILE A 309 26.44 15.43 20.00
CA ILE A 309 25.73 15.40 18.71
C ILE A 309 24.54 16.37 18.72
N LEU A 310 23.70 16.32 19.77
CA LEU A 310 22.55 17.20 19.91
C LEU A 310 22.96 18.69 20.04
N THR A 311 24.02 18.98 20.79
CA THR A 311 24.55 20.33 20.96
C THR A 311 25.11 20.88 19.66
N LYS A 312 25.84 20.05 18.89
CA LYS A 312 26.35 20.39 17.56
C LYS A 312 25.21 20.79 16.63
N ILE A 313 24.18 19.95 16.49
CA ILE A 313 23.02 20.22 15.63
C ILE A 313 22.26 21.47 16.08
N SER A 314 22.04 21.63 17.39
CA SER A 314 21.40 22.82 17.95
C SER A 314 22.14 24.11 17.56
N ARG A 315 23.47 24.12 17.64
CA ARG A 315 24.31 25.28 17.30
C ARG A 315 24.39 25.54 15.80
N GLU A 316 24.71 24.51 15.01
CA GLU A 316 24.93 24.63 13.57
C GLU A 316 23.63 24.94 12.81
N ALA A 317 22.53 24.30 13.18
CA ALA A 317 21.24 24.48 12.52
C ALA A 317 20.33 25.51 13.22
N LYS A 318 20.80 26.15 14.30
CA LYS A 318 20.02 27.06 15.16
C LYS A 318 18.67 26.44 15.61
N PHE A 319 18.66 25.14 15.88
CA PHE A 319 17.46 24.37 16.13
C PHE A 319 17.25 24.14 17.63
N ARG A 320 16.23 24.80 18.21
CA ARG A 320 15.94 24.74 19.66
C ARG A 320 14.85 23.74 20.05
N ASN A 321 14.19 23.10 19.07
CA ASN A 321 13.11 22.16 19.31
C ASN A 321 13.65 20.74 19.56
N LEU A 322 14.55 20.62 20.55
CA LEU A 322 15.20 19.39 20.96
C LEU A 322 15.02 19.18 22.46
N LYS A 323 14.78 17.94 22.87
CA LYS A 323 14.82 17.53 24.28
C LYS A 323 15.53 16.19 24.40
N LEU A 324 16.44 16.10 25.36
CA LEU A 324 17.04 14.85 25.82
C LEU A 324 16.47 14.50 27.19
N LEU A 325 15.95 13.28 27.32
CA LEU A 325 15.56 12.63 28.56
C LEU A 325 16.52 11.46 28.79
N THR A 326 16.85 11.18 30.05
CA THR A 326 17.79 10.13 30.43
C THR A 326 17.13 9.22 31.44
N LEU A 327 17.23 7.91 31.23
CA LEU A 327 16.71 6.86 32.09
C LEU A 327 17.87 5.92 32.46
N ASN A 328 18.09 5.73 33.76
CA ASN A 328 19.15 4.82 34.24
C ASN A 328 18.57 3.41 34.48
N GLU A 329 18.18 2.75 33.40
CA GLU A 329 17.56 1.43 33.41
C GLU A 329 17.94 0.66 32.14
N THR A 330 17.62 -0.64 32.10
CA THR A 330 17.74 -1.44 30.87
C THR A 330 16.80 -0.91 29.78
N PHE A 331 17.24 -0.99 28.53
CA PHE A 331 16.47 -0.47 27.41
C PHE A 331 15.13 -1.20 27.26
N SER A 332 14.03 -0.43 27.31
CA SER A 332 12.71 -0.87 26.89
C SER A 332 12.13 0.15 25.93
N ARG A 333 11.85 -0.28 24.71
CA ARG A 333 11.31 0.58 23.64
C ARG A 333 9.97 1.19 24.04
N GLY A 334 9.03 0.36 24.51
CA GLY A 334 7.70 0.80 24.95
C GLY A 334 7.77 1.82 26.08
N LYS A 335 8.60 1.56 27.11
CA LYS A 335 8.83 2.48 28.22
C LYS A 335 9.45 3.81 27.76
N GLY A 336 10.45 3.75 26.87
CA GLY A 336 11.10 4.95 26.33
C GLY A 336 10.12 5.85 25.57
N LEU A 337 9.27 5.25 24.73
CA LEU A 337 8.23 5.97 24.02
C LEU A 337 7.19 6.57 24.98
N GLN A 338 6.73 5.78 25.96
CA GLN A 338 5.79 6.21 27.00
C GLN A 338 6.30 7.45 27.76
N VAL A 339 7.52 7.38 28.30
CA VAL A 339 8.16 8.50 29.03
C VAL A 339 8.30 9.73 28.14
N GLY A 340 8.72 9.53 26.88
CA GLY A 340 8.86 10.64 25.93
C GLY A 340 7.54 11.37 25.64
N VAL A 341 6.43 10.63 25.55
CA VAL A 341 5.09 11.20 25.38
C VAL A 341 4.61 11.91 26.66
N GLN A 342 4.79 11.27 27.82
CA GLN A 342 4.34 11.81 29.10
C GLN A 342 5.07 13.11 29.47
N HIS A 343 6.36 13.22 29.16
CA HIS A 343 7.16 14.42 29.44
C HIS A 343 6.70 15.67 28.68
N TRP A 344 5.93 15.51 27.60
CA TRP A 344 5.40 16.65 26.87
C TRP A 344 4.33 17.38 27.69
N SER A 345 4.58 18.66 27.99
CA SER A 345 3.71 19.51 28.82
C SER A 345 3.03 20.66 28.08
N LYS A 346 3.32 20.85 26.78
CA LYS A 346 2.87 22.02 26.00
C LYS A 346 1.49 21.82 25.35
N GLY A 347 0.57 21.17 26.06
CA GLY A 347 -0.75 20.80 25.55
C GLY A 347 -0.72 19.61 24.59
N ASP A 348 -1.74 19.51 23.73
CA ASP A 348 -1.84 18.41 22.77
C ASP A 348 -0.91 18.63 21.56
N VAL A 349 -0.33 17.54 21.06
CA VAL A 349 0.65 17.57 19.97
C VAL A 349 0.54 16.30 19.14
N LEU A 350 0.82 16.40 17.85
CA LEU A 350 0.96 15.23 16.98
C LEU A 350 2.31 14.56 17.28
N LEU A 351 2.26 13.31 17.70
CA LEU A 351 3.42 12.48 18.00
C LEU A 351 3.79 11.67 16.76
N PHE A 352 5.07 11.46 16.53
CA PHE A 352 5.59 10.40 15.67
C PHE A 352 6.48 9.50 16.51
N LEU A 353 6.05 8.26 16.75
CA LEU A 353 6.87 7.24 17.42
C LEU A 353 7.84 6.66 16.40
N CYS A 354 9.14 6.79 16.64
CA CYS A 354 10.18 6.54 15.66
C CYS A 354 11.35 5.77 16.26
N ASP A 355 11.93 4.86 15.46
CA ASP A 355 13.18 4.19 15.82
C ASP A 355 14.36 4.88 15.12
N VAL A 356 15.58 4.66 15.62
CA VAL A 356 16.79 5.31 15.10
C VAL A 356 17.17 4.84 13.69
N ASP A 357 16.68 3.67 13.28
CA ASP A 357 16.95 3.05 11.98
C ASP A 357 15.91 3.43 10.91
N ILE A 358 14.97 4.30 11.26
CA ILE A 358 13.95 4.78 10.34
C ILE A 358 14.48 5.96 9.54
N VAL A 359 14.32 5.87 8.22
CA VAL A 359 14.52 6.99 7.31
C VAL A 359 13.17 7.47 6.85
N PHE A 360 12.91 8.77 6.99
CA PHE A 360 11.67 9.36 6.54
C PHE A 360 11.89 10.65 5.74
N THR A 361 10.90 10.99 4.92
CA THR A 361 10.89 12.18 4.06
C THR A 361 9.97 13.26 4.63
N SER A 362 10.09 14.50 4.12
CA SER A 362 9.14 15.57 4.47
C SER A 362 7.71 15.26 4.00
N ARG A 363 7.56 14.46 2.94
CA ARG A 363 6.25 13.96 2.47
C ARG A 363 5.61 13.00 3.48
N PHE A 364 6.41 12.15 4.13
CA PHE A 364 5.91 11.29 5.21
C PHE A 364 5.40 12.11 6.40
N LEU A 365 6.18 13.10 6.86
CA LEU A 365 5.74 14.01 7.93
C LEU A 365 4.44 14.72 7.57
N GLU A 366 4.27 15.09 6.31
CA GLU A 366 3.04 15.68 5.83
C GLU A 366 1.86 14.70 5.87
N ARG A 367 2.05 13.44 5.45
CA ARG A 367 1.04 12.39 5.57
C ARG A 367 0.65 12.12 7.03
N CYS A 368 1.57 12.23 7.98
CA CYS A 368 1.21 12.17 9.40
C CYS A 368 0.19 13.25 9.79
N ARG A 369 0.36 14.49 9.30
CA ARG A 369 -0.59 15.60 9.56
C ARG A 369 -1.92 15.40 8.85
N LEU A 370 -1.92 14.82 7.65
CA LEU A 370 -3.13 14.62 6.86
C LEU A 370 -3.98 13.42 7.33
N ASN A 371 -3.36 12.44 7.99
CA ASN A 371 -3.99 11.17 8.36
C ASN A 371 -4.19 10.97 9.87
N ALA A 372 -3.66 11.84 10.72
CA ALA A 372 -3.94 11.85 12.15
C ALA A 372 -4.79 13.07 12.53
N ALA A 373 -5.78 12.88 13.40
CA ALA A 373 -6.65 13.95 13.90
C ALA A 373 -7.12 13.63 15.32
N PRO A 374 -7.07 14.59 16.26
CA PRO A 374 -7.42 14.33 17.66
C PRO A 374 -8.84 13.80 17.80
N ALA A 375 -9.02 12.75 18.60
CA ALA A 375 -10.30 12.10 18.85
C ALA A 375 -11.02 11.57 17.59
N LYS A 376 -10.31 11.45 16.45
CA LYS A 376 -10.89 11.00 15.18
C LYS A 376 -10.08 9.93 14.47
N LYS A 377 -8.78 10.17 14.23
CA LYS A 377 -7.96 9.31 13.36
C LYS A 377 -6.55 9.14 13.92
N VAL A 378 -6.05 7.91 13.84
CA VAL A 378 -4.65 7.57 14.11
C VAL A 378 -4.01 6.98 12.84
N TYR A 379 -2.77 7.37 12.54
CA TYR A 379 -2.07 6.93 11.33
C TYR A 379 -0.99 5.89 11.62
N TYR A 380 -1.15 4.70 11.04
CA TYR A 380 -0.19 3.59 11.12
C TYR A 380 0.42 3.33 9.73
N PRO A 381 1.52 3.99 9.35
CA PRO A 381 2.20 3.76 8.07
C PRO A 381 2.76 2.34 7.95
N ILE A 382 2.56 1.68 6.81
CA ILE A 382 3.23 0.43 6.45
C ILE A 382 4.59 0.83 5.87
N VAL A 383 5.64 0.52 6.63
CA VAL A 383 7.01 0.93 6.34
C VAL A 383 7.64 0.02 5.29
N PHE A 384 8.40 0.60 4.36
CA PHE A 384 9.19 -0.19 3.42
C PHE A 384 10.48 -0.66 4.10
N SER A 385 10.64 -1.96 4.33
CA SER A 385 11.86 -2.52 4.92
C SER A 385 12.82 -2.94 3.84
N LEU A 386 14.04 -2.42 3.92
CA LEU A 386 15.12 -2.82 3.02
C LEU A 386 15.65 -4.21 3.40
N TYR A 387 16.09 -4.94 2.39
CA TYR A 387 16.80 -6.19 2.57
C TYR A 387 18.26 -5.98 2.96
N ASN A 388 18.94 -7.05 3.33
CA ASN A 388 20.37 -7.06 3.61
C ASN A 388 21.16 -6.59 2.38
N PRO A 389 21.75 -5.39 2.41
CA PRO A 389 22.40 -4.81 1.24
C PRO A 389 23.57 -5.68 0.78
N SER A 390 24.36 -6.21 1.71
CA SER A 390 25.50 -7.07 1.42
C SER A 390 25.11 -8.34 0.66
N LEU A 391 23.87 -8.78 0.79
CA LEU A 391 23.35 -9.98 0.13
C LEU A 391 22.63 -9.65 -1.18
N VAL A 392 21.76 -8.63 -1.22
CA VAL A 392 20.98 -8.34 -2.44
C VAL A 392 21.78 -7.70 -3.57
N TYR A 393 22.85 -6.95 -3.26
CA TYR A 393 23.72 -6.35 -4.27
C TYR A 393 24.79 -7.34 -4.76
N SER A 394 25.39 -8.12 -3.85
CA SER A 394 26.36 -9.16 -4.22
C SER A 394 25.75 -10.22 -5.14
N LEU A 395 24.50 -10.62 -4.89
CA LEU A 395 23.74 -11.52 -5.78
C LEU A 395 23.53 -10.98 -7.20
N GLN A 396 23.69 -9.68 -7.40
CA GLN A 396 23.61 -9.03 -8.72
C GLN A 396 24.99 -8.75 -9.31
N GLY A 397 26.08 -9.15 -8.66
CA GLY A 397 27.44 -8.78 -9.05
C GLY A 397 27.71 -7.27 -8.93
N LYS A 398 27.03 -6.59 -7.99
CA LYS A 398 27.15 -5.14 -7.79
C LYS A 398 27.75 -4.84 -6.42
N GLU A 399 28.54 -3.77 -6.35
CA GLU A 399 28.94 -3.20 -5.08
C GLU A 399 27.73 -2.63 -4.32
N THR A 400 27.81 -2.68 -3.00
CA THR A 400 26.78 -2.07 -2.13
C THR A 400 26.80 -0.55 -2.33
N PRO A 401 25.71 0.06 -2.83
CA PRO A 401 25.68 1.48 -3.12
C PRO A 401 25.52 2.29 -1.82
N SER A 402 25.62 3.62 -1.93
CA SER A 402 25.39 4.51 -0.79
C SER A 402 24.00 4.30 -0.18
N GLU A 403 23.84 4.54 1.12
CA GLU A 403 22.53 4.37 1.78
C GLU A 403 21.41 5.18 1.11
N ALA A 404 21.72 6.34 0.53
CA ALA A 404 20.74 7.16 -0.17
C ALA A 404 20.21 6.48 -1.43
N ASP A 405 21.09 5.81 -2.18
CA ASP A 405 20.74 5.09 -3.41
C ASP A 405 20.02 3.77 -3.10
N GLN A 406 20.21 3.22 -1.90
CA GLN A 406 19.47 2.06 -1.40
C GLN A 406 17.98 2.35 -1.12
N LEU A 407 17.57 3.62 -0.96
CA LEU A 407 16.18 4.04 -0.66
C LEU A 407 15.24 3.92 -1.87
N THR A 408 15.32 2.79 -2.58
CA THR A 408 14.51 2.47 -3.74
C THR A 408 13.42 1.48 -3.35
N ILE A 409 12.18 1.73 -3.77
CA ILE A 409 11.05 0.82 -3.59
C ILE A 409 10.98 -0.12 -4.79
N SER A 410 11.44 -1.35 -4.61
CA SER A 410 11.38 -2.40 -5.61
C SER A 410 11.26 -3.76 -4.94
N ARG A 411 10.81 -4.77 -5.69
CA ARG A 411 10.69 -6.14 -5.17
C ARG A 411 12.03 -6.71 -4.70
N ASP A 412 13.13 -6.24 -5.29
CA ASP A 412 14.46 -6.80 -5.08
C ASP A 412 15.27 -6.01 -4.04
N SER A 413 14.78 -4.84 -3.61
CA SER A 413 15.39 -3.99 -2.59
C SER A 413 14.72 -4.10 -1.22
N GLY A 414 13.46 -4.53 -1.16
CA GLY A 414 12.74 -4.66 0.11
C GLY A 414 11.30 -5.14 -0.01
N PHE A 415 10.54 -4.92 1.06
CA PHE A 415 9.13 -5.30 1.15
C PHE A 415 8.34 -4.34 2.05
N TRP A 416 7.02 -4.28 1.85
CA TRP A 416 6.12 -3.59 2.76
C TRP A 416 5.94 -4.41 4.05
N ARG A 417 6.37 -3.85 5.19
CA ARG A 417 6.25 -4.49 6.51
C ARG A 417 4.84 -4.29 7.08
N ASP A 418 3.88 -5.03 6.54
CA ASP A 418 2.47 -4.97 6.93
C ASP A 418 2.20 -5.47 8.36
N PHE A 419 3.06 -6.36 8.89
CA PHE A 419 3.02 -6.88 10.25
C PHE A 419 3.66 -5.99 11.33
N GLY A 420 4.26 -4.84 10.98
CA GLY A 420 4.92 -3.94 11.93
C GLY A 420 4.04 -2.76 12.33
N PHE A 421 3.97 -2.45 13.63
CA PHE A 421 3.13 -1.38 14.19
C PHE A 421 3.92 -0.33 14.99
N GLY A 422 5.25 -0.48 15.08
CA GLY A 422 6.11 0.39 15.89
C GLY A 422 6.15 1.87 15.46
N MET A 423 5.95 2.17 14.17
CA MET A 423 5.94 3.53 13.64
C MET A 423 4.51 4.00 13.50
N THR A 424 4.14 5.05 14.24
CA THR A 424 2.78 5.59 14.25
C THR A 424 2.74 7.09 14.46
N CYS A 425 1.74 7.74 13.88
CA CYS A 425 1.45 9.15 14.02
C CYS A 425 0.08 9.34 14.69
N GLN A 426 0.09 9.94 15.88
CA GLN A 426 -1.08 10.00 16.76
C GLN A 426 -1.04 11.24 17.66
N TYR A 427 -2.19 11.77 18.07
CA TYR A 427 -2.20 12.86 19.02
C TYR A 427 -1.92 12.37 20.44
N ARG A 428 -1.25 13.22 21.24
CA ARG A 428 -0.94 12.92 22.63
C ARG A 428 -2.21 12.65 23.43
N SER A 429 -3.26 13.44 23.22
CA SER A 429 -4.57 13.23 23.85
C SER A 429 -5.10 11.81 23.61
N ASP A 430 -5.10 11.35 22.37
CA ASP A 430 -5.55 10.01 21.98
C ASP A 430 -4.69 8.91 22.61
N PHE A 431 -3.37 9.08 22.60
CA PHE A 431 -2.44 8.14 23.23
C PHE A 431 -2.70 7.98 24.75
N MET A 432 -2.93 9.10 25.44
CA MET A 432 -3.26 9.08 26.87
C MET A 432 -4.65 8.45 27.11
N ASN A 433 -5.62 8.71 26.24
CA ASN A 433 -6.97 8.15 26.35
C ASN A 433 -6.99 6.62 26.22
N VAL A 434 -6.16 6.06 25.33
CA VAL A 434 -6.00 4.60 25.21
C VAL A 434 -5.05 4.01 26.26
N LYS A 435 -4.56 4.81 27.22
CA LYS A 435 -3.62 4.41 28.28
C LYS A 435 -2.24 3.97 27.78
N GLY A 436 -1.79 4.49 26.64
CA GLY A 436 -0.41 4.33 26.14
C GLY A 436 0.10 2.88 26.05
N PHE A 437 1.40 2.70 26.26
CA PHE A 437 2.02 1.38 26.31
C PHE A 437 1.69 0.64 27.61
N ASP A 438 1.71 -0.69 27.54
CA ASP A 438 1.73 -1.53 28.73
C ASP A 438 3.18 -1.63 29.23
N GLU A 439 3.44 -1.10 30.43
CA GLU A 439 4.78 -0.99 31.00
C GLU A 439 5.26 -2.32 31.61
N ASP A 440 4.36 -3.30 31.77
CA ASP A 440 4.67 -4.64 32.26
C ASP A 440 5.28 -5.55 31.17
N ILE A 441 5.24 -5.12 29.89
CA ILE A 441 5.89 -5.82 28.79
C ILE A 441 7.40 -5.56 28.86
N VAL A 442 8.12 -6.54 29.41
CA VAL A 442 9.59 -6.57 29.45
C VAL A 442 10.12 -7.47 28.33
N GLY A 443 11.14 -7.01 27.60
CA GLY A 443 11.79 -7.76 26.52
C GLY A 443 11.43 -7.29 25.10
N TRP A 444 11.63 -8.15 24.10
CA TRP A 444 11.45 -7.83 22.69
C TRP A 444 10.07 -8.23 22.17
N GLY A 445 9.38 -7.26 21.57
CA GLY A 445 8.22 -7.46 20.70
C GLY A 445 6.87 -7.57 21.43
N GLY A 446 5.83 -7.12 20.72
CA GLY A 446 4.44 -7.20 21.16
C GLY A 446 3.91 -5.90 21.76
N GLU A 447 4.76 -4.98 22.21
CA GLU A 447 4.34 -3.71 22.80
C GLU A 447 3.61 -2.83 21.78
N ASP A 448 4.10 -2.82 20.54
CA ASP A 448 3.51 -2.09 19.42
C ASP A 448 2.17 -2.71 18.98
N VAL A 449 2.10 -4.04 18.93
CA VAL A 449 0.86 -4.79 18.66
C VAL A 449 -0.20 -4.50 19.73
N MET A 450 0.19 -4.45 21.00
CA MET A 450 -0.74 -4.19 22.10
C MET A 450 -1.27 -2.75 22.06
N LEU A 451 -0.43 -1.75 21.79
CA LEU A 451 -0.89 -0.39 21.57
C LEU A 451 -1.83 -0.31 20.35
N TYR A 452 -1.46 -0.96 19.24
CA TYR A 452 -2.29 -1.00 18.04
C TYR A 452 -3.67 -1.60 18.32
N ARG A 453 -3.74 -2.72 19.04
CA ARG A 453 -5.00 -3.36 19.45
C ARG A 453 -5.87 -2.47 20.33
N LYS A 454 -5.28 -1.62 21.18
CA LYS A 454 -6.03 -0.63 21.97
C LYS A 454 -6.73 0.38 21.04
N TYR A 455 -6.08 0.83 19.97
CA TYR A 455 -6.70 1.69 18.97
C TYR A 455 -7.76 1.00 18.12
N VAL A 456 -7.51 -0.24 17.69
CA VAL A 456 -8.47 -1.05 16.94
C VAL A 456 -9.78 -1.26 17.71
N ARG A 457 -9.71 -1.34 19.05
CA ARG A 457 -10.87 -1.45 19.94
C ARG A 457 -11.47 -0.11 20.37
N SER A 458 -10.90 1.01 19.91
CA SER A 458 -11.38 2.36 20.22
C SER A 458 -12.38 2.84 19.17
N ASN A 459 -12.93 4.04 19.38
CA ASN A 459 -13.82 4.70 18.41
C ASN A 459 -13.05 5.51 17.34
N LEU A 460 -11.71 5.44 17.32
CA LEU A 460 -10.87 6.15 16.36
C LEU A 460 -10.75 5.36 15.06
N VAL A 461 -10.74 6.05 13.93
CA VAL A 461 -10.42 5.44 12.63
C VAL A 461 -8.93 5.12 12.60
N VAL A 462 -8.59 3.86 12.35
CA VAL A 462 -7.21 3.41 12.21
C VAL A 462 -6.81 3.47 10.74
N VAL A 463 -6.11 4.55 10.36
CA VAL A 463 -5.60 4.73 9.00
C VAL A 463 -4.30 3.92 8.84
N ARG A 464 -4.42 2.66 8.42
CA ARG A 464 -3.29 1.78 8.09
C ARG A 464 -3.01 1.85 6.60
N ALA A 465 -1.84 2.34 6.16
CA ALA A 465 -1.55 2.49 4.72
C ALA A 465 -0.07 2.34 4.35
N THR A 466 0.26 1.79 3.17
CA THR A 466 1.62 1.85 2.58
C THR A 466 2.10 3.27 2.45
N ASP A 467 3.32 3.56 2.91
CA ASP A 467 3.86 4.90 2.84
C ASP A 467 5.23 4.92 2.13
N PRO A 468 5.32 5.45 0.91
CA PRO A 468 6.57 5.48 0.14
C PRO A 468 7.60 6.49 0.65
N GLY A 469 7.29 7.21 1.73
CA GLY A 469 8.18 8.21 2.32
C GLY A 469 8.86 7.76 3.60
N ILE A 470 8.72 6.49 4.01
CA ILE A 470 9.32 5.92 5.23
C ILE A 470 9.92 4.54 4.97
N PHE A 471 11.17 4.38 5.40
CA PHE A 471 11.98 3.19 5.21
C PHE A 471 12.54 2.71 6.55
N HIS A 472 12.64 1.40 6.70
CA HIS A 472 13.40 0.77 7.76
C HIS A 472 14.70 0.27 7.16
N MET A 473 15.82 0.84 7.59
CA MET A 473 17.15 0.38 7.15
C MET A 473 17.37 -1.05 7.64
N TRP A 474 18.01 -1.86 6.82
CA TRP A 474 18.41 -3.18 7.28
C TRP A 474 19.49 -3.04 8.36
N HIS A 475 19.37 -3.85 9.40
CA HIS A 475 20.40 -4.06 10.41
C HIS A 475 20.33 -5.51 10.86
N GLU A 476 21.46 -6.02 11.34
CA GLU A 476 21.51 -7.37 11.91
C GLU A 476 20.58 -7.47 13.13
N LYS A 477 19.90 -8.61 13.25
CA LYS A 477 18.99 -8.90 14.35
C LYS A 477 19.52 -10.08 15.15
N VAL A 478 19.84 -9.81 16.42
CA VAL A 478 20.17 -10.83 17.41
C VAL A 478 18.86 -11.24 18.10
N CYS A 479 18.54 -12.53 18.04
CA CYS A 479 17.39 -13.09 18.75
C CYS A 479 17.90 -13.67 20.07
N ASP A 480 17.50 -13.04 21.17
CA ASP A 480 17.88 -13.41 22.53
C ASP A 480 17.36 -14.84 22.85
N PRO A 481 18.21 -15.78 23.28
CA PRO A 481 17.82 -17.14 23.61
C PRO A 481 16.86 -17.24 24.80
N ASP A 482 16.79 -16.22 25.67
CA ASP A 482 15.92 -16.21 26.85
C ASP A 482 14.47 -15.79 26.53
N LEU A 483 14.19 -15.42 25.27
CA LEU A 483 12.83 -15.14 24.80
C LEU A 483 11.93 -16.38 24.87
N SER A 484 10.63 -16.15 25.08
CA SER A 484 9.64 -17.22 24.91
C SER A 484 9.70 -17.82 23.50
N VAL A 485 9.30 -19.08 23.34
CA VAL A 485 9.35 -19.80 22.05
C VAL A 485 8.67 -19.02 20.92
N ASP A 486 7.53 -18.39 21.20
CA ASP A 486 6.80 -17.61 20.21
C ASP A 486 7.49 -16.28 19.86
N GLN A 487 8.06 -15.58 20.85
CA GLN A 487 8.87 -14.37 20.60
C GLN A 487 10.14 -14.70 19.82
N TYR A 488 10.84 -15.76 20.18
CA TYR A 488 12.04 -16.21 19.47
C TYR A 488 11.73 -16.57 18.02
N ARG A 489 10.64 -17.33 17.78
CA ARG A 489 10.16 -17.65 16.43
C ARG A 489 9.78 -16.40 15.64
N ALA A 490 9.10 -15.44 16.26
CA ALA A 490 8.76 -14.17 15.63
C ALA A 490 10.01 -13.36 15.26
N CYS A 491 11.02 -13.32 16.14
CA CYS A 491 12.31 -12.70 15.87
C CYS A 491 13.01 -13.34 14.67
N LEU A 492 13.11 -14.68 14.64
CA LEU A 492 13.71 -15.42 13.54
C LEU A 492 12.99 -15.17 12.20
N ARG A 493 11.66 -15.15 12.19
CA ARG A 493 10.88 -14.82 10.99
C ARG A 493 11.16 -13.39 10.51
N SER A 494 11.17 -12.42 11.43
CA SER A 494 11.47 -11.03 11.13
C SER A 494 12.90 -10.81 10.63
N ARG A 495 13.85 -11.63 11.09
CA ARG A 495 15.23 -11.68 10.58
C ARG A 495 15.27 -12.27 9.17
N ALA A 496 14.70 -13.46 8.96
CA ALA A 496 14.70 -14.14 7.67
C ALA A 496 14.05 -13.29 6.55
N LEU A 497 12.94 -12.60 6.85
CA LEU A 497 12.29 -11.69 5.91
C LEU A 497 13.17 -10.49 5.54
N GLY A 498 14.11 -10.09 6.41
CA GLY A 498 15.02 -8.98 6.17
C GLY A 498 16.21 -9.36 5.28
N GLU A 499 16.48 -10.63 5.01
CA GLU A 499 17.70 -11.00 4.29
C GLU A 499 17.60 -10.71 2.79
N ALA A 500 16.56 -11.20 2.12
CA ALA A 500 16.32 -10.95 0.71
C ALA A 500 14.92 -11.39 0.27
N SER A 501 14.57 -11.06 -0.98
CA SER A 501 13.36 -11.59 -1.59
C SER A 501 13.41 -13.11 -1.73
N HIS A 502 12.24 -13.74 -1.81
CA HIS A 502 12.14 -15.19 -1.99
C HIS A 502 12.94 -15.72 -3.19
N ALA A 503 12.94 -14.97 -4.31
CA ALA A 503 13.70 -15.35 -5.50
C ALA A 503 15.22 -15.27 -5.27
N GLN A 504 15.70 -14.20 -4.64
CA GLN A 504 17.11 -14.03 -4.29
C GLN A 504 17.61 -15.09 -3.31
N LEU A 505 16.80 -15.45 -2.30
CA LEU A 505 17.11 -16.57 -1.40
C LEU A 505 17.15 -17.91 -2.14
N GLY A 506 16.27 -18.11 -3.13
CA GLY A 506 16.34 -19.26 -4.04
C GLY A 506 17.65 -19.29 -4.82
N LEU A 507 18.08 -18.15 -5.39
CA LEU A 507 19.36 -18.05 -6.10
C LEU A 507 20.56 -18.38 -5.20
N LEU A 508 20.52 -18.01 -3.91
CA LEU A 508 21.54 -18.45 -2.95
C LEU A 508 21.52 -19.96 -2.70
N ALA A 509 20.34 -20.56 -2.61
CA ALA A 509 20.20 -21.99 -2.41
C ALA A 509 20.69 -22.81 -3.62
N PHE A 510 20.49 -22.29 -4.83
CA PHE A 510 20.95 -22.91 -6.09
C PHE A 510 22.27 -22.32 -6.61
N GLY A 511 23.05 -21.65 -5.74
CA GLY A 511 24.27 -20.94 -6.13
C GLY A 511 25.32 -21.84 -6.80
N ASP A 512 25.44 -23.10 -6.35
CA ASP A 512 26.39 -24.06 -6.91
C ASP A 512 26.02 -24.47 -8.35
N GLU A 513 24.73 -24.59 -8.64
CA GLU A 513 24.23 -24.88 -9.99
C GLU A 513 24.48 -23.71 -10.94
N LEU A 514 24.28 -22.48 -10.45
CA LEU A 514 24.61 -21.25 -11.19
C LEU A 514 26.11 -21.19 -11.53
N LYS A 515 26.99 -21.43 -10.54
CA LYS A 515 28.44 -21.46 -10.74
C LYS A 515 28.84 -22.55 -11.73
N LYS A 516 28.27 -23.75 -11.62
CA LYS A 516 28.51 -24.85 -12.54
C LYS A 516 28.09 -24.47 -13.96
N HIS A 517 26.91 -23.88 -14.15
CA HIS A 517 26.47 -23.43 -15.47
C HIS A 517 27.35 -22.31 -16.05
N GLN A 518 27.75 -21.34 -15.23
CA GLN A 518 28.70 -20.28 -15.63
C GLN A 518 30.06 -20.85 -16.04
N SER A 519 30.57 -21.85 -15.33
CA SER A 519 31.83 -22.52 -15.70
C SER A 519 31.71 -23.26 -17.05
N ILE A 520 30.55 -23.87 -17.33
CA ILE A 520 30.26 -24.51 -18.62
C ILE A 520 30.20 -23.46 -19.72
N LEU A 521 29.50 -22.34 -19.51
CA LEU A 521 29.45 -21.23 -20.47
C LEU A 521 30.82 -20.63 -20.72
N ALA A 522 31.65 -20.44 -19.69
CA ALA A 522 33.01 -19.94 -19.82
C ALA A 522 33.93 -20.93 -20.58
N SER A 523 33.72 -22.24 -20.39
CA SER A 523 34.44 -23.27 -21.15
C SER A 523 33.99 -23.38 -22.62
N GLN A 524 32.76 -22.94 -22.93
CA GLN A 524 32.24 -22.88 -24.28
C GLN A 524 32.66 -21.58 -24.98
N SER A 525 32.70 -20.45 -24.26
CA SER A 525 33.18 -19.17 -24.80
C SER A 525 34.71 -19.11 -24.93
N SER A 526 35.47 -19.89 -24.15
CA SER A 526 36.92 -20.03 -24.35
C SER A 526 37.31 -20.81 -25.61
N SER A 527 36.34 -21.37 -26.35
CA SER A 527 36.54 -21.85 -27.73
C SER A 527 36.43 -20.72 -28.78
N THR A 528 36.08 -19.50 -28.38
CA THR A 528 36.09 -18.28 -29.19
C THR A 528 36.36 -17.02 -28.33
N VAL A 529 37.64 -16.78 -28.01
CA VAL A 529 38.34 -15.52 -27.62
C VAL A 529 37.68 -14.54 -26.61
N ASP A 530 38.40 -14.39 -25.48
CA ASP A 530 38.58 -13.28 -24.51
C ASP A 530 37.41 -12.47 -23.90
N GLY A 531 37.29 -12.63 -22.58
CA GLY A 531 37.48 -11.50 -21.66
C GLY A 531 36.25 -10.90 -20.97
N ASN A 532 35.77 -11.52 -19.88
CA ASN A 532 35.46 -10.88 -18.58
C ASN A 532 34.75 -11.88 -17.65
N VAL A 533 35.46 -12.35 -16.62
CA VAL A 533 34.92 -13.20 -15.55
C VAL A 533 34.42 -12.30 -14.42
N VAL A 534 33.17 -12.49 -14.00
CA VAL A 534 32.59 -11.84 -12.81
C VAL A 534 32.71 -12.80 -11.63
N ASP A 535 33.42 -12.40 -10.58
CA ASP A 535 33.56 -13.17 -9.34
C ASP A 535 32.24 -13.20 -8.54
N VAL A 536 31.80 -14.41 -8.14
CA VAL A 536 30.71 -14.63 -7.19
C VAL A 536 31.23 -15.41 -5.99
N ILE A 537 31.45 -14.70 -4.86
CA ILE A 537 32.07 -15.25 -3.65
C ILE A 537 31.06 -15.98 -2.75
N GLU A 538 31.57 -17.01 -2.06
CA GLU A 538 30.95 -17.95 -1.12
C GLU A 538 30.22 -17.34 0.08
N LYS A 539 29.43 -18.18 0.75
CA LYS A 539 28.79 -17.91 2.05
C LYS A 539 29.81 -17.37 3.06
N PRO A 540 29.52 -16.29 3.81
CA PRO A 540 30.38 -15.85 4.88
C PRO A 540 30.45 -16.94 5.97
N SER A 541 31.67 -17.40 6.29
CA SER A 541 31.92 -18.25 7.44
C SER A 541 31.69 -17.43 8.72
N ARG A 542 30.95 -17.99 9.68
CA ARG A 542 30.84 -17.45 11.04
C ARG A 542 32.25 -17.26 11.61
N ALA A 543 32.68 -16.00 11.75
CA ALA A 543 33.78 -15.68 12.64
C ALA A 543 33.33 -16.02 14.08
N GLN A 544 34.01 -16.97 14.71
CA GLN A 544 33.99 -17.12 16.16
C GLN A 544 34.61 -15.85 16.75
N LEU A 545 33.78 -15.00 17.35
CA LEU A 545 34.26 -13.98 18.27
C LEU A 545 34.60 -14.68 19.58
N ASP A 546 35.90 -14.90 19.75
CA ASP A 546 36.48 -15.34 21.01
C ASP A 546 36.37 -14.18 22.02
N HIS A 547 36.00 -14.53 23.25
CA HIS A 547 35.85 -13.58 24.36
C HIS A 547 37.18 -12.87 24.68
N ARG A 548 37.16 -11.53 24.65
CA ARG A 548 37.86 -10.68 25.62
C ARG A 548 37.31 -9.26 25.65
#